data_AF-A0A2V9NT23-F1
#
_entry.id   AF-A0A2V9NT23-F1
#
_cell.length_a   1.000
_cell.length_b   1.000
_cell.length_c   1.000
_cell.angle_alpha   90.00
_cell.angle_beta   90.00
_cell.angle_gamma   90.00
#
_symmetry.space_group_name_H-M   'P 1'
#
loop_
_entity.id
_entity.type
_entity.pdbx_description
1 polymer ?
#
loop_
_entity_poly.entity_id
_entity_poly.type
_entity_poly.pdbx_seq_one_letter_code
_entity_poly.pdbx_strand_id
1 'polypeptide(L)'
;MLKRATVEKSAASTAFKAPGNPAKDSKPMEDWWLVRDSGAHVGWVLGRMIDLDVPLEVAQYAEGQRIVAYFQLNQVTDGDKKVAQYLMLLTEPKDGMPFDFNQARVFTWNVRKHRYETAYRERKLNGVLPVTVSEEDFGKEGKLPTFTLRVKDDAGNVVERKYKMNTPIVRRVG
;
A
#
# COMPACT_ATOMS: atom_id res chain seq x y z
N MET A 1 -16.62 18.83 6.55
CA MET A 1 -16.61 17.45 5.99
C MET A 1 -15.93 17.51 4.63
N LEU A 2 -14.65 17.16 4.51
CA LEU A 2 -13.93 17.24 3.23
C LEU A 2 -14.30 16.05 2.35
N LYS A 3 -14.93 16.31 1.21
CA LYS A 3 -15.15 15.32 0.15
C LYS A 3 -13.87 15.17 -0.67
N ARG A 4 -13.48 13.92 -0.93
CA ARG A 4 -12.34 13.55 -1.77
C ARG A 4 -12.72 13.77 -3.25
N ALA A 5 -11.93 14.53 -3.99
CA ALA A 5 -12.00 14.55 -5.44
C ALA A 5 -11.01 13.51 -5.98
N THR A 6 -11.50 12.38 -6.45
CA THR A 6 -10.70 11.45 -7.25
C THR A 6 -10.87 11.90 -8.69
N VAL A 7 -9.84 12.51 -9.28
CA VAL A 7 -9.80 12.64 -10.75
C VAL A 7 -9.34 11.29 -11.28
N GLU A 8 -10.24 10.57 -11.93
CA GLU A 8 -9.88 9.33 -12.62
C GLU A 8 -8.92 9.66 -13.78
N LYS A 9 -7.79 8.97 -13.82
CA LYS A 9 -6.85 9.01 -14.94
C LYS A 9 -7.55 8.39 -16.16
N SER A 10 -8.05 9.24 -17.05
CA SER A 10 -8.68 8.81 -18.30
C SER A 10 -7.66 8.10 -19.17
N ALA A 11 -7.86 6.80 -19.40
CA ALA A 11 -7.15 6.07 -20.44
C ALA A 11 -7.90 6.29 -21.76
N ALA A 12 -7.33 7.11 -22.64
CA ALA A 12 -7.87 7.30 -23.98
C ALA A 12 -7.82 5.96 -24.75
N SER A 13 -8.99 5.51 -25.21
CA SER A 13 -9.12 4.35 -26.09
C SER A 13 -8.76 4.73 -27.53
N THR A 14 -7.85 3.97 -28.14
CA THR A 14 -7.69 3.97 -29.60
C THR A 14 -7.48 2.55 -30.13
N ALA A 15 -8.16 2.27 -31.24
CA ALA A 15 -8.37 0.99 -31.88
C ALA A 15 -7.09 0.33 -32.46
N PHE A 16 -7.16 -0.99 -32.65
CA PHE A 16 -6.07 -1.87 -33.12
C PHE A 16 -5.81 -1.84 -34.65
N LYS A 17 -4.51 -1.87 -35.04
CA LYS A 17 -3.82 -2.69 -36.08
C LYS A 17 -2.43 -2.08 -36.37
N ALA A 18 -1.29 -2.73 -36.65
CA ALA A 18 -0.85 -4.12 -36.90
C ALA A 18 0.67 -4.23 -36.47
N PRO A 19 1.40 -5.36 -36.65
CA PRO A 19 2.54 -5.72 -35.79
C PRO A 19 3.83 -4.99 -36.18
N GLY A 20 4.27 -4.10 -35.30
CA GLY A 20 5.58 -3.46 -35.33
C GLY A 20 6.17 -3.48 -33.92
N ASN A 21 7.39 -3.98 -33.82
CA ASN A 21 8.29 -4.05 -32.66
C ASN A 21 7.88 -3.12 -31.48
N PRO A 22 7.48 -3.62 -30.30
CA PRO A 22 6.86 -2.77 -29.27
C PRO A 22 7.92 -2.19 -28.33
N ALA A 23 9.00 -1.64 -28.87
CA ALA A 23 9.68 -0.55 -28.16
C ALA A 23 8.94 0.74 -28.54
N LYS A 24 7.64 0.81 -28.23
CA LYS A 24 6.90 2.07 -28.35
C LYS A 24 7.53 3.03 -27.36
N ASP A 25 8.03 4.15 -27.87
CA ASP A 25 8.43 5.33 -27.11
C ASP A 25 7.35 5.69 -26.09
N SER A 26 7.45 5.15 -24.87
CA SER A 26 6.60 5.58 -23.77
C SER A 26 7.11 6.96 -23.38
N LYS A 27 6.34 8.00 -23.71
CA LYS A 27 6.61 9.36 -23.23
C LYS A 27 6.89 9.27 -21.71
N PRO A 28 8.01 9.82 -21.21
CA PRO A 28 8.27 9.83 -19.78
C PRO A 28 7.07 10.43 -19.05
N MET A 29 6.46 9.64 -18.18
CA MET A 29 5.37 10.08 -17.32
C MET A 29 5.95 10.51 -15.98
N GLU A 30 5.22 11.36 -15.27
CA GLU A 30 5.53 11.75 -13.91
C GLU A 30 4.33 11.47 -13.02
N ASP A 31 4.58 10.97 -11.82
CA ASP A 31 3.55 10.86 -10.80
C ASP A 31 3.62 12.07 -9.87
N TRP A 32 2.48 12.73 -9.68
CA TRP A 32 2.34 13.91 -8.83
C TRP A 32 1.37 13.57 -7.70
N TRP A 33 1.74 13.89 -6.46
CA TRP A 33 0.93 13.63 -5.28
C TRP A 33 0.35 14.93 -4.74
N LEU A 34 -0.95 14.92 -4.45
CA LEU A 34 -1.59 16.00 -3.69
C LEU A 34 -1.32 15.77 -2.21
N VAL A 35 -0.42 16.55 -1.63
CA VAL A 35 0.01 16.45 -0.24
C VAL A 35 -0.67 17.53 0.59
N ARG A 36 -0.91 17.22 1.87
CA ARG A 36 -1.31 18.18 2.89
C ARG A 36 -0.32 18.13 4.05
N ASP A 37 0.16 19.29 4.50
CA ASP A 37 1.01 19.38 5.69
C ASP A 37 0.21 19.59 6.99
N SER A 38 0.90 19.61 8.13
CA SER A 38 0.30 19.83 9.45
C SER A 38 -0.28 21.25 9.62
N GLY A 39 0.15 22.21 8.82
CA GLY A 39 -0.40 23.57 8.74
C GLY A 39 -1.65 23.67 7.85
N ALA A 40 -2.14 22.55 7.32
CA ALA A 40 -3.25 22.46 6.37
C ALA A 40 -2.98 23.09 4.99
N HIS A 41 -1.73 23.37 4.64
CA HIS A 41 -1.36 23.73 3.27
C HIS A 41 -1.53 22.52 2.37
N VAL A 42 -1.96 22.74 1.12
CA VAL A 42 -2.18 21.68 0.13
C VAL A 42 -1.45 22.03 -1.15
N GLY A 43 -0.69 21.08 -1.70
CA GLY A 43 0.09 21.29 -2.91
C GLY A 43 0.43 20.00 -3.65
N TRP A 44 0.82 20.15 -4.91
CA TRP A 44 1.31 19.04 -5.72
C TRP A 44 2.82 18.89 -5.53
N VAL A 45 3.25 17.67 -5.20
CA VAL A 45 4.66 17.32 -5.07
C VAL A 45 4.99 16.23 -6.07
N LEU A 46 6.12 16.38 -6.74
CA LEU A 46 6.64 15.38 -7.65
C LEU A 46 6.96 14.10 -6.86
N GLY A 47 6.31 13.00 -7.21
CA GLY A 47 6.34 11.78 -6.44
C GLY A 47 7.73 11.29 -6.17
N ARG A 48 8.61 11.17 -7.17
CA ARG A 48 10.00 10.72 -7.00
C ARG A 48 10.85 11.54 -6.03
N MET A 49 10.40 12.72 -5.59
CA MET A 49 11.07 13.55 -4.58
C MET A 49 10.51 13.33 -3.16
N ILE A 50 9.57 12.40 -2.98
CA ILE A 50 8.98 12.05 -1.69
C ILE A 50 9.68 10.81 -1.15
N ASP A 51 10.38 11.00 -0.04
CA ASP A 51 10.89 9.93 0.82
C ASP A 51 9.96 9.73 2.01
N LEU A 52 9.65 8.47 2.30
CA LEU A 52 8.88 8.09 3.48
C LEU A 52 9.84 7.73 4.61
N ASP A 53 9.57 8.24 5.80
CA ASP A 53 10.31 7.90 7.02
C ASP A 53 9.90 6.51 7.53
N VAL A 54 10.22 5.48 6.75
CA VAL A 54 9.92 4.08 7.06
C VAL A 54 10.98 3.54 8.02
N PRO A 55 10.61 2.84 9.11
CA PRO A 55 11.59 2.25 10.01
C PRO A 55 12.56 1.31 9.27
N LEU A 56 13.87 1.54 9.46
CA LEU A 56 14.94 0.87 8.71
C LEU A 56 14.86 -0.67 8.81
N GLU A 57 14.45 -1.18 9.97
CA GLU A 57 14.31 -2.61 10.26
C GLU A 57 13.33 -3.32 9.32
N VAL A 58 12.31 -2.60 8.81
CA VAL A 58 11.35 -3.13 7.83
C VAL A 58 11.59 -2.62 6.41
N ALA A 59 12.22 -1.45 6.25
CA ALA A 59 12.52 -0.86 4.94
C ALA A 59 13.40 -1.77 4.07
N GLN A 60 14.33 -2.52 4.68
CA GLN A 60 15.19 -3.50 3.98
C GLN A 60 14.39 -4.57 3.21
N TYR A 61 13.16 -4.88 3.63
CA TYR A 61 12.31 -5.86 2.96
C TYR A 61 11.53 -5.29 1.78
N ALA A 62 11.83 -4.07 1.33
CA ALA A 62 11.25 -3.50 0.12
C ALA A 62 11.69 -4.24 -1.16
N GLU A 63 12.83 -4.95 -1.13
CA GLU A 63 13.34 -5.74 -2.27
C GLU A 63 13.43 -4.92 -3.58
N GLY A 64 13.92 -3.67 -3.49
CA GLY A 64 14.05 -2.76 -4.64
C GLY A 64 12.72 -2.18 -5.15
N GLN A 65 11.60 -2.50 -4.50
CA GLN A 65 10.32 -1.84 -4.78
C GLN A 65 10.27 -0.49 -4.08
N ARG A 66 9.51 0.44 -4.66
CA ARG A 66 9.24 1.73 -4.06
C ARG A 66 8.17 1.58 -2.99
N ILE A 67 8.42 2.09 -1.78
CA ILE A 67 7.42 2.16 -0.71
C ILE A 67 6.53 3.38 -0.97
N VAL A 68 5.21 3.16 -1.01
CA VAL A 68 4.21 4.21 -1.31
C VAL A 68 3.47 4.65 -0.06
N ALA A 69 3.25 3.73 0.87
CA ALA A 69 2.70 4.02 2.18
C ALA A 69 3.09 2.91 3.15
N TYR A 70 3.10 3.24 4.44
CA TYR A 70 3.20 2.27 5.52
C TYR A 70 2.28 2.68 6.67
N PHE A 71 1.82 1.69 7.43
CA PHE A 71 0.92 1.90 8.55
C PHE A 71 1.30 0.96 9.70
N GLN A 72 1.38 1.48 10.92
CA GLN A 72 1.41 0.64 12.10
C GLN A 72 0.04 -0.03 12.27
N LEU A 73 0.02 -1.35 12.36
CA LEU A 73 -1.19 -2.14 12.61
C LEU A 73 -1.45 -2.30 14.11
N ASN A 74 -0.45 -2.77 14.84
CA ASN A 74 -0.47 -2.91 16.30
C ASN A 74 0.96 -3.00 16.83
N GLN A 75 1.11 -3.36 18.11
CA GLN A 75 2.39 -3.64 18.75
C GLN A 75 2.35 -4.98 19.50
N VAL A 76 3.49 -5.65 19.59
CA VAL A 76 3.71 -6.82 20.45
C VAL A 76 4.71 -6.48 21.55
N THR A 77 4.61 -7.18 22.69
CA THR A 77 5.58 -7.06 23.78
C THR A 77 6.76 -8.00 23.55
N ASP A 78 7.98 -7.48 23.63
CA ASP A 78 9.22 -8.25 23.63
C ASP A 78 10.14 -7.74 24.75
N GLY A 79 10.17 -8.47 25.88
CA GLY A 79 10.72 -7.96 27.13
C GLY A 79 10.02 -6.67 27.56
N ASP A 80 10.80 -5.60 27.77
CA ASP A 80 10.30 -4.27 28.14
C ASP A 80 9.91 -3.40 26.92
N LYS A 81 10.06 -3.92 25.70
CA LYS A 81 9.81 -3.16 24.47
C LYS A 81 8.42 -3.44 23.91
N LYS A 82 7.82 -2.39 23.35
CA LYS A 82 6.67 -2.50 22.44
C LYS A 82 7.15 -2.38 21.01
N VAL A 83 7.06 -3.46 20.25
CA VAL A 83 7.54 -3.53 18.87
C VAL A 83 6.36 -3.44 17.92
N ALA A 84 6.36 -2.43 17.06
CA ALA A 84 5.31 -2.20 16.08
C ALA A 84 5.34 -3.23 14.95
N GLN A 85 4.16 -3.54 14.43
CA GLN A 85 3.95 -4.40 13.26
C GLN A 85 3.29 -3.57 12.17
N TYR A 86 3.65 -3.83 10.92
CA TYR A 86 3.41 -2.87 9.84
C TYR A 86 2.70 -3.49 8.64
N LEU A 87 1.77 -2.74 8.06
CA LEU A 87 1.36 -2.88 6.68
C LEU A 87 2.25 -1.97 5.83
N MET A 88 2.73 -2.47 4.69
CA MET A 88 3.51 -1.71 3.73
C MET A 88 2.92 -1.90 2.33
N LEU A 89 2.72 -0.79 1.63
CA LEU A 89 2.28 -0.75 0.23
C LEU A 89 3.48 -0.44 -0.65
N LEU A 90 3.67 -1.25 -1.69
CA LEU A 90 4.80 -1.11 -2.58
C LEU A 90 4.34 -1.04 -4.04
N THR A 91 5.14 -0.36 -4.84
CA THR A 91 5.00 -0.26 -6.29
C THR A 91 6.34 -0.46 -6.98
N GLU A 92 6.29 -0.69 -8.29
CA GLU A 92 7.50 -0.71 -9.12
C GLU A 92 8.16 0.68 -9.10
N PRO A 93 9.50 0.79 -9.14
CA PRO A 93 10.20 2.06 -9.24
C PRO A 93 10.07 2.67 -10.65
N LYS A 94 8.83 2.91 -11.08
CA LYS A 94 8.45 3.41 -12.40
C LYS A 94 7.26 4.35 -12.26
N ASP A 95 7.38 5.53 -12.86
CA ASP A 95 6.31 6.53 -12.87
C ASP A 95 5.24 6.19 -13.91
N GLY A 96 4.03 6.70 -13.72
CA GLY A 96 2.94 6.65 -14.69
C GLY A 96 2.08 5.40 -14.62
N MET A 97 2.23 4.58 -13.58
CA MET A 97 1.45 3.36 -13.40
C MET A 97 -0.07 3.66 -13.31
N PRO A 98 -0.94 2.69 -13.67
CA PRO A 98 -2.41 2.86 -13.60
C PRO A 98 -2.99 2.63 -12.19
N PHE A 99 -2.12 2.39 -11.22
CA PHE A 99 -2.38 2.11 -9.81
C PHE A 99 -1.37 2.85 -8.93
N ASP A 100 -1.72 3.07 -7.66
CA ASP A 100 -0.83 3.66 -6.68
C ASP A 100 0.14 2.61 -6.11
N PHE A 101 -0.31 1.35 -5.95
CA PHE A 101 0.49 0.24 -5.46
C PHE A 101 0.09 -1.09 -6.12
N ASN A 102 1.05 -2.00 -6.29
CA ASN A 102 0.81 -3.35 -6.82
C ASN A 102 1.15 -4.49 -5.85
N GLN A 103 1.66 -4.14 -4.66
CA GLN A 103 1.95 -5.09 -3.60
C GLN A 103 1.51 -4.55 -2.24
N ALA A 104 1.03 -5.47 -1.39
CA ALA A 104 0.80 -5.23 0.02
C ALA A 104 1.57 -6.29 0.83
N ARG A 105 2.36 -5.87 1.81
CA ARG A 105 3.13 -6.74 2.69
C ARG A 105 2.80 -6.43 4.14
N VAL A 106 2.68 -7.47 4.96
CA VAL A 106 2.56 -7.32 6.42
C VAL A 106 3.82 -7.87 7.07
N PHE A 107 4.44 -7.05 7.91
CA PHE A 107 5.63 -7.37 8.68
C PHE A 107 5.25 -7.55 10.14
N THR A 108 5.53 -8.73 10.67
CA THR A 108 5.25 -9.08 12.07
C THR A 108 6.55 -9.31 12.82
N TRP A 109 6.56 -9.01 14.11
CA TRP A 109 7.74 -9.24 14.94
C TRP A 109 7.71 -10.64 15.55
N ASN A 110 8.77 -11.41 15.33
CA ASN A 110 8.93 -12.71 15.95
C ASN A 110 9.64 -12.55 17.30
N VAL A 111 8.87 -12.55 18.40
CA VAL A 111 9.39 -12.37 19.77
C VAL A 111 10.42 -13.44 20.17
N ARG A 112 10.38 -14.64 19.59
CA ARG A 112 11.37 -15.70 19.91
C ARG A 112 12.70 -15.50 19.18
N LYS A 113 12.68 -14.89 18.00
CA LYS A 113 13.86 -14.70 17.14
C LYS A 113 14.37 -13.25 17.14
N HIS A 114 13.67 -12.34 17.81
CA HIS A 114 13.94 -10.91 17.86
C HIS A 114 14.20 -10.30 16.47
N ARG A 115 13.30 -10.60 15.51
CA ARG A 115 13.38 -10.04 14.15
C ARG A 115 12.02 -9.95 13.48
N TYR A 116 11.92 -9.08 12.50
CA TYR A 116 10.77 -9.02 11.59
C TYR A 116 10.71 -10.23 10.65
N GLU A 117 9.49 -10.67 10.34
CA GLU A 117 9.18 -11.69 9.35
C GLU A 117 8.06 -11.16 8.42
N THR A 118 8.04 -11.60 7.15
CA THR A 118 6.94 -11.28 6.23
C THR A 118 5.77 -12.23 6.48
N ALA A 119 4.79 -11.80 7.26
CA ALA A 119 3.58 -12.56 7.59
C ALA A 119 2.61 -12.69 6.41
N TYR A 120 2.57 -11.68 5.55
CA TYR A 120 1.67 -11.64 4.40
C TYR A 120 2.33 -10.93 3.23
N ARG A 121 2.02 -11.42 2.03
CA ARG A 121 2.47 -10.81 0.77
C ARG A 121 1.40 -11.05 -0.29
N GLU A 122 0.79 -9.97 -0.77
CA GLU A 122 -0.07 -9.98 -1.95
C GLU A 122 0.61 -9.17 -3.05
N ARG A 123 0.54 -9.69 -4.28
CA ARG A 123 1.15 -9.09 -5.47
C ARG A 123 0.12 -9.00 -6.58
N LYS A 124 0.47 -8.31 -7.66
CA LYS A 124 -0.39 -8.11 -8.84
C LYS A 124 -1.70 -7.39 -8.50
N LEU A 125 -1.63 -6.46 -7.56
CA LEU A 125 -2.75 -5.59 -7.22
C LEU A 125 -2.81 -4.42 -8.22
N ASN A 126 -4.03 -3.98 -8.52
CA ASN A 126 -4.27 -2.64 -9.07
C ASN A 126 -4.77 -1.73 -7.93
N GLY A 127 -3.91 -1.52 -6.93
CA GLY A 127 -4.24 -0.85 -5.69
C GLY A 127 -4.38 0.66 -5.83
N VAL A 128 -5.33 1.26 -5.12
CA VAL A 128 -5.51 2.72 -5.06
C VAL A 128 -5.65 3.19 -3.61
N LEU A 129 -5.16 4.38 -3.31
CA LEU A 129 -5.31 5.02 -2.01
C LEU A 129 -6.75 5.57 -1.81
N PRO A 130 -7.23 5.72 -0.56
CA PRO A 130 -6.53 5.44 0.68
C PRO A 130 -6.59 3.96 1.04
N VAL A 131 -5.71 3.56 1.95
CA VAL A 131 -5.92 2.38 2.80
C VAL A 131 -6.49 2.84 4.14
N THR A 132 -7.39 2.04 4.68
CA THR A 132 -7.94 2.24 6.03
C THR A 132 -7.32 1.22 6.97
N VAL A 133 -6.87 1.64 8.15
CA VAL A 133 -6.42 0.77 9.24
C VAL A 133 -7.31 1.03 10.45
N SER A 134 -7.71 -0.03 11.14
CA SER A 134 -8.57 0.04 12.33
C SER A 134 -8.24 -1.10 13.30
N GLU A 135 -8.92 -1.11 14.45
CA GLU A 135 -9.01 -2.25 15.34
C GLU A 135 -10.48 -2.65 15.47
N GLU A 136 -10.78 -3.94 15.42
CA GLU A 136 -12.15 -4.47 15.48
C GLU A 136 -12.24 -5.70 16.35
N ASP A 137 -13.40 -5.90 16.97
CA ASP A 137 -13.68 -7.05 17.82
C ASP A 137 -14.22 -8.23 17.00
N PHE A 138 -13.53 -9.37 17.08
CA PHE A 138 -13.89 -10.63 16.42
C PHE A 138 -14.41 -11.68 17.41
N GLY A 139 -15.01 -11.25 18.54
CA GLY A 139 -15.63 -12.11 19.52
C GLY A 139 -14.62 -13.01 20.22
N LYS A 140 -14.63 -14.32 19.92
CA LYS A 140 -13.71 -15.29 20.54
C LYS A 140 -12.23 -15.01 20.24
N GLU A 141 -11.93 -14.34 19.13
CA GLU A 141 -10.57 -13.94 18.78
C GLU A 141 -10.14 -12.62 19.43
N GLY A 142 -11.07 -11.89 20.06
CA GLY A 142 -10.83 -10.59 20.68
C GLY A 142 -10.65 -9.46 19.67
N LYS A 143 -10.04 -8.35 20.14
CA LYS A 143 -9.73 -7.18 19.33
C LYS A 143 -8.49 -7.42 18.48
N LEU A 144 -8.63 -7.26 17.17
CA LEU A 144 -7.57 -7.47 16.20
C LEU A 144 -7.42 -6.25 15.28
N PRO A 145 -6.19 -5.90 14.87
CA PRO A 145 -5.99 -4.89 13.85
C PRO A 145 -6.54 -5.37 12.50
N THR A 146 -7.21 -4.47 11.80
CA THR A 146 -7.74 -4.65 10.45
C THR A 146 -7.17 -3.62 9.50
N PHE A 147 -7.11 -3.98 8.22
CA PHE A 147 -6.85 -3.03 7.17
C PHE A 147 -7.69 -3.33 5.94
N THR A 148 -8.09 -2.27 5.22
CA THR A 148 -8.88 -2.39 3.99
C THR A 148 -8.08 -1.80 2.84
N LEU A 149 -7.78 -2.65 1.85
CA LEU A 149 -7.20 -2.24 0.58
C LEU A 149 -8.32 -1.92 -0.41
N ARG A 150 -8.13 -0.88 -1.21
CA ARG A 150 -8.97 -0.59 -2.37
C ARG A 150 -8.23 -1.06 -3.62
N VAL A 151 -8.85 -1.92 -4.42
CA VAL A 151 -8.21 -2.57 -5.58
C VAL A 151 -9.16 -2.49 -6.76
N LYS A 152 -8.67 -2.11 -7.94
CA LYS A 152 -9.45 -2.17 -9.17
C LYS A 152 -9.61 -3.62 -9.64
N ASP A 153 -10.83 -4.02 -9.97
CA ASP A 153 -11.09 -5.27 -10.68
C ASP A 153 -10.80 -5.16 -12.19
N ASP A 154 -11.02 -6.24 -12.94
CA ASP A 154 -10.77 -6.27 -14.39
C ASP A 154 -11.71 -5.35 -15.18
N ALA A 155 -12.86 -4.99 -14.62
CA ALA A 155 -13.79 -4.01 -15.18
C ALA A 155 -13.42 -2.56 -14.79
N GLY A 156 -12.38 -2.37 -13.99
CA GLY A 156 -11.91 -1.07 -13.50
C GLY A 156 -12.65 -0.56 -12.26
N ASN A 157 -13.61 -1.31 -11.72
CA ASN A 157 -14.34 -0.91 -10.52
C ASN A 157 -13.43 -1.06 -9.30
N VAL A 158 -13.48 -0.08 -8.39
CA VAL A 158 -12.75 -0.15 -7.13
C VAL A 158 -13.53 -1.00 -6.14
N VAL A 159 -12.97 -2.15 -5.76
CA VAL A 159 -13.51 -3.04 -4.73
C VAL A 159 -12.67 -2.96 -3.46
N GLU A 160 -13.33 -3.10 -2.32
CA GLU A 160 -12.66 -3.15 -1.02
C GLU A 160 -12.32 -4.59 -0.63
N ARG A 161 -11.09 -4.79 -0.15
CA ARG A 161 -10.60 -6.04 0.41
C ARG A 161 -10.16 -5.78 1.83
N LYS A 162 -10.94 -6.29 2.78
CA LYS A 162 -10.66 -6.15 4.20
C LYS A 162 -9.87 -7.35 4.71
N TYR A 163 -8.92 -7.09 5.59
CA TYR A 163 -8.08 -8.10 6.20
C TYR A 163 -8.06 -7.90 7.71
N LYS A 164 -7.90 -9.00 8.44
CA LYS A 164 -7.58 -9.00 9.88
C LYS A 164 -6.23 -9.65 10.09
N MET A 165 -5.50 -9.17 11.09
CA MET A 165 -4.25 -9.79 11.52
C MET A 165 -4.38 -10.31 12.95
N ASN A 166 -4.21 -11.60 13.11
CA ASN A 166 -3.98 -12.28 14.38
C ASN A 166 -2.56 -12.85 14.37
N THR A 167 -1.60 -12.06 14.85
CA THR A 167 -0.16 -12.25 14.67
C THR A 167 0.28 -13.72 14.81
N PRO A 168 1.01 -14.31 13.84
CA PRO A 168 1.49 -13.70 12.58
C PRO A 168 0.52 -13.89 11.41
N ILE A 169 -0.69 -14.38 11.63
CA ILE A 169 -1.61 -14.79 10.58
C ILE A 169 -2.42 -13.58 10.10
N VAL A 170 -2.38 -13.33 8.78
CA VAL A 170 -3.24 -12.35 8.11
C VAL A 170 -4.27 -13.09 7.26
N ARG A 171 -5.54 -12.70 7.37
CA ARG A 171 -6.64 -13.30 6.60
C ARG A 171 -7.56 -12.23 6.05
N ARG A 172 -8.09 -12.46 4.85
CA ARG A 172 -9.19 -11.65 4.31
C ARG A 172 -10.45 -11.89 5.14
N VAL A 173 -11.21 -10.82 5.35
CA VAL A 173 -12.52 -10.81 6.00
C VAL A 173 -13.55 -10.52 4.91
N GLY A 174 -14.48 -11.44 4.69
CA GLY A 174 -15.42 -11.41 3.58
C GLY A 174 -15.06 -12.40 2.49
#